data_AF-A0A3D4D1E9-F1
#
_entry.id   AF-A0A3D4D1E9-F1
#
_cell.length_a   1.000
_cell.length_b   1.000
_cell.length_c   1.000
_cell.angle_alpha   90.00
_cell.angle_beta   90.00
_cell.angle_gamma   90.00
#
_symmetry.space_group_name_H-M   'P 1'
#
loop_
_entity.id
_entity.type
_entity.pdbx_description
1 polymer ?
#
loop_
_entity_poly.entity_id
_entity_poly.type
_entity_poly.pdbx_seq_one_letter_code
_entity_poly.pdbx_strand_id
1 'polypeptide(L)'
;IGKYVITTSLRDSAVWESENGVTVQWTAMGEGNTDLKTFFARFAELCPDVAVNIETISGFNRELQVKKNDFWKAWPKGKPEGYDKFLALAKSGRPRKAGPVDQKEDISKSIAYCRKELGLGRR
;
A
#
# COMPACT_ATOMS: atom_id res chain seq x y z
N ILE A 1 -0.19 15.76 1.94
CA ILE A 1 0.88 15.69 2.98
C ILE A 1 1.50 17.07 3.18
N GLY A 2 2.09 17.37 4.34
CA GLY A 2 2.68 18.68 4.66
C GLY A 2 2.20 19.27 5.97
N LYS A 3 2.16 20.61 6.06
CA LYS A 3 2.01 21.42 7.30
C LYS A 3 1.01 20.92 8.35
N TYR A 4 -0.10 20.29 7.94
CA TYR A 4 -1.18 19.89 8.85
C TYR A 4 -1.17 18.39 9.22
N VAL A 5 -0.14 17.64 8.81
CA VAL A 5 -0.03 16.23 9.17
C VAL A 5 0.48 16.11 10.61
N ILE A 6 -0.28 15.41 11.47
CA ILE A 6 0.05 15.20 12.89
C ILE A 6 0.52 13.76 13.15
N THR A 7 0.04 12.80 12.35
CA THR A 7 0.40 11.38 12.44
C THR A 7 0.24 10.73 11.07
N THR A 8 0.83 9.56 10.87
CA THR A 8 0.58 8.69 9.71
C THR A 8 0.42 7.25 10.15
N SER A 9 -0.48 6.52 9.48
CA SER A 9 -0.59 5.06 9.60
C SER A 9 -0.29 4.47 8.23
N LEU A 10 0.55 3.45 8.16
CA LEU A 10 0.88 2.84 6.87
C LEU A 10 1.20 1.35 6.96
N ARG A 11 0.87 0.69 5.84
CA ARG A 11 1.24 -0.67 5.47
C ARG A 11 1.50 -0.68 3.97
N ASP A 12 2.18 -1.70 3.47
CA ASP A 12 2.36 -1.86 2.03
C ASP A 12 1.20 -2.65 1.41
N SER A 13 1.05 -2.54 0.11
CA SER A 13 0.05 -3.24 -0.67
C SER A 13 0.72 -3.94 -1.84
N ALA A 14 0.53 -5.25 -1.94
CA ALA A 14 0.75 -5.99 -3.17
C ALA A 14 -0.52 -5.90 -4.01
N VAL A 15 -0.44 -5.31 -5.19
CA VAL A 15 -1.56 -5.08 -6.10
C VAL A 15 -1.29 -5.83 -7.40
N TRP A 16 -2.23 -6.66 -7.87
CA TRP A 16 -2.08 -7.43 -9.12
C TRP A 16 -3.38 -7.55 -9.91
N GLU A 17 -3.30 -7.88 -11.20
CA GLU A 17 -4.49 -8.12 -12.02
C GLU A 17 -5.27 -9.37 -11.59
N SER A 18 -6.59 -9.28 -11.65
CA SER A 18 -7.50 -10.40 -11.45
C SER A 18 -8.39 -10.62 -12.67
N GLU A 19 -9.14 -11.72 -12.67
CA GLU A 19 -10.14 -11.99 -13.70
C GLU A 19 -11.12 -10.82 -13.83
N ASN A 20 -11.69 -10.35 -12.69
CA ASN A 20 -12.71 -9.31 -12.67
C ASN A 20 -12.17 -7.88 -12.54
N GLY A 21 -10.85 -7.69 -12.40
CA GLY A 21 -10.29 -6.37 -12.15
C GLY A 21 -8.89 -6.41 -11.55
N VAL A 22 -8.79 -5.93 -10.31
CA VAL A 22 -7.54 -5.80 -9.57
C VAL A 22 -7.71 -6.42 -8.19
N THR A 23 -6.75 -7.21 -7.74
CA THR A 23 -6.70 -7.72 -6.37
C THR A 23 -5.60 -7.01 -5.60
N VAL A 24 -5.89 -6.71 -4.33
CA VAL A 24 -4.91 -6.18 -3.38
C VAL A 24 -4.78 -7.13 -2.19
N GLN A 25 -3.56 -7.28 -1.70
CA GLN A 25 -3.25 -7.86 -0.40
C GLN A 25 -2.39 -6.87 0.37
N TRP A 26 -2.80 -6.57 1.60
CA TRP A 26 -1.96 -5.84 2.54
C TRP A 26 -0.85 -6.73 3.07
N THR A 27 0.34 -6.16 3.18
CA THR A 27 1.57 -6.90 3.49
C THR A 27 2.55 -6.05 4.28
N ALA A 28 3.62 -6.68 4.77
CA ALA A 28 4.70 -5.99 5.46
C ALA A 28 5.32 -4.89 4.59
N MET A 29 5.87 -3.86 5.22
CA MET A 29 6.54 -2.77 4.50
C MET A 29 7.64 -3.29 3.58
N GLY A 30 7.62 -2.91 2.31
CA GLY A 30 8.60 -3.33 1.32
C GLY A 30 8.31 -4.64 0.63
N GLU A 31 7.27 -5.37 1.06
CA GLU A 31 6.81 -6.60 0.42
C GLU A 31 5.76 -6.32 -0.65
N GLY A 32 5.23 -5.11 -0.77
CA GLY A 32 4.27 -4.73 -1.80
C GLY A 32 4.92 -4.25 -3.09
N ASN A 33 4.13 -3.61 -3.94
CA ASN A 33 4.61 -2.94 -5.15
C ASN A 33 4.27 -1.45 -5.18
N THR A 34 3.83 -0.88 -4.07
CA THR A 34 3.63 0.57 -3.98
C THR A 34 4.97 1.30 -3.89
N ASP A 35 5.04 2.51 -4.47
CA ASP A 35 6.27 3.31 -4.46
C ASP A 35 6.48 4.02 -3.11
N LEU A 36 6.79 3.23 -2.10
CA LEU A 36 7.06 3.71 -0.75
C LEU A 36 8.32 4.58 -0.69
N LYS A 37 9.32 4.32 -1.54
CA LYS A 37 10.57 5.07 -1.55
C LYS A 37 10.33 6.53 -1.94
N THR A 38 9.63 6.77 -3.05
CA THR A 38 9.29 8.13 -3.47
C THR A 38 8.37 8.82 -2.45
N PHE A 39 7.36 8.09 -1.94
CA PHE A 39 6.44 8.66 -0.95
C PHE A 39 7.17 9.09 0.32
N PHE A 40 8.01 8.24 0.90
CA PHE A 40 8.66 8.54 2.18
C PHE A 40 9.83 9.51 2.05
N ALA A 41 10.50 9.59 0.89
CA ALA A 41 11.43 10.68 0.62
C ALA A 41 10.71 12.04 0.71
N ARG A 42 9.56 12.17 0.02
CA ARG A 42 8.76 13.40 0.07
C ARG A 42 8.13 13.65 1.44
N PHE A 43 7.77 12.58 2.15
CA PHE A 43 7.24 12.67 3.51
C PHE A 43 8.29 13.22 4.48
N ALA A 44 9.53 12.73 4.42
CA ALA A 44 10.62 13.20 5.28
C ALA A 44 10.93 14.69 5.06
N GLU A 45 10.84 15.18 3.81
CA GLU A 45 11.00 16.61 3.50
C GLU A 45 9.90 17.48 4.10
N LEU A 46 8.65 17.03 4.04
CA LEU A 46 7.48 17.84 4.37
C LEU A 46 6.98 17.67 5.81
N CYS A 47 7.34 16.55 6.45
CA CYS A 47 6.82 16.10 7.74
C CYS A 47 7.94 15.53 8.63
N PRO A 48 9.08 16.23 8.82
CA PRO A 48 10.28 15.65 9.43
C PRO A 48 10.08 15.12 10.86
N ASP A 49 9.15 15.71 11.61
CA ASP A 49 8.87 15.37 13.01
C ASP A 49 7.65 14.47 13.21
N VAL A 50 6.97 14.07 12.13
CA VAL A 50 5.74 13.28 12.21
C VAL A 50 6.07 11.79 12.34
N ALA A 51 5.43 11.14 13.31
CA ALA A 51 5.55 9.69 13.50
C ALA A 51 4.96 8.89 12.33
N VAL A 52 5.63 7.78 12.01
CA VAL A 52 5.14 6.75 11.08
C VAL A 52 4.72 5.53 11.88
N ASN A 53 3.41 5.29 11.96
CA ASN A 53 2.82 4.17 12.65
C ASN A 53 2.63 3.01 11.66
N ILE A 54 3.31 1.89 11.89
CA ILE A 54 3.14 0.68 11.07
C ILE A 54 1.83 0.00 11.49
N GLU A 55 1.01 -0.36 10.51
CA GLU A 55 -0.26 -1.04 10.74
C GLU A 55 -0.25 -2.46 10.16
N THR A 56 0.13 -3.43 11.00
CA THR A 56 0.26 -4.83 10.59
C THR A 56 -1.11 -5.47 10.37
N ILE A 57 -1.56 -5.50 9.12
CA ILE A 57 -2.74 -6.27 8.68
C ILE A 57 -2.37 -6.96 7.38
N SER A 58 -2.52 -8.27 7.33
CA SER A 58 -2.14 -9.13 6.21
C SER A 58 -2.95 -10.43 6.25
N GLY A 59 -2.77 -11.28 5.24
CA GLY A 59 -3.34 -12.64 5.21
C GLY A 59 -4.67 -12.78 4.46
N PHE A 60 -5.22 -11.70 3.90
CA PHE A 60 -6.39 -11.77 3.03
C PHE A 60 -6.21 -10.96 1.76
N ASN A 61 -6.95 -11.38 0.73
CA ASN A 61 -6.99 -10.71 -0.57
C ASN A 61 -8.34 -10.00 -0.72
N ARG A 62 -8.34 -8.79 -1.27
CA ARG A 62 -9.55 -8.07 -1.64
C ARG A 62 -9.55 -7.81 -3.14
N GLU A 63 -10.56 -8.34 -3.84
CA GLU A 63 -10.76 -8.04 -5.25
C GLU A 63 -11.60 -6.77 -5.40
N LEU A 64 -11.09 -5.84 -6.22
CA LEU A 64 -11.80 -4.69 -6.75
C LEU A 64 -12.25 -5.06 -8.17
N GLN A 65 -13.55 -5.31 -8.33
CA GLN A 65 -14.15 -5.83 -9.57
C GLN A 65 -14.35 -4.73 -10.63
N VAL A 66 -13.30 -3.98 -10.93
CA VAL A 66 -13.32 -2.78 -11.77
C VAL A 66 -13.72 -3.02 -13.23
N LYS A 67 -13.73 -4.28 -13.70
CA LYS A 67 -14.25 -4.64 -15.04
C LYS A 67 -15.78 -4.81 -15.06
N LYS A 68 -16.44 -4.87 -13.90
CA LYS A 68 -17.90 -4.97 -13.81
C LYS A 68 -18.51 -3.57 -13.70
N ASN A 69 -19.53 -3.29 -14.51
CA ASN A 69 -20.26 -2.01 -14.44
C ASN A 69 -20.86 -1.75 -13.05
N ASP A 70 -21.24 -2.82 -12.33
CA ASP A 70 -21.81 -2.73 -10.99
C ASP A 70 -20.86 -2.11 -9.96
N PHE A 71 -19.55 -2.38 -10.06
CA PHE A 71 -18.53 -1.77 -9.20
C PHE A 71 -18.57 -0.24 -9.26
N TRP A 72 -18.82 0.30 -10.46
CA TRP A 72 -18.83 1.74 -10.70
C TRP A 72 -20.09 2.45 -10.18
N LYS A 73 -21.13 1.73 -9.76
CA LYS A 73 -22.30 2.33 -9.10
C LYS A 73 -21.93 3.04 -7.79
N ALA A 74 -20.92 2.56 -7.09
CA ALA A 74 -20.38 3.19 -5.88
C ALA A 74 -19.54 4.46 -6.18
N TRP A 75 -19.21 4.71 -7.45
CA TRP A 75 -18.34 5.78 -7.90
C TRP A 75 -19.05 6.63 -8.98
N PRO A 76 -20.07 7.42 -8.61
CA PRO A 76 -20.93 8.11 -9.57
C PRO A 76 -20.19 9.17 -10.43
N LYS A 77 -19.01 9.60 -10.00
CA LYS A 77 -18.13 10.49 -10.78
C LYS A 77 -17.27 9.76 -11.81
N GLY A 78 -17.43 8.44 -11.94
CA GLY A 78 -16.71 7.59 -12.89
C GLY A 78 -15.30 7.24 -12.42
N LYS A 79 -14.44 6.89 -13.39
CA LYS A 79 -13.04 6.56 -13.16
C LYS A 79 -12.29 7.79 -12.67
N PRO A 80 -11.54 7.69 -11.55
CA PRO A 80 -10.76 8.83 -11.06
C PRO A 80 -9.60 9.14 -12.01
N GLU A 81 -9.08 10.37 -11.91
CA GLU A 81 -7.84 10.75 -12.57
C GLU A 81 -6.70 9.83 -12.11
N GLY A 82 -5.86 9.37 -13.05
CA GLY A 82 -4.75 8.46 -12.76
C GLY A 82 -5.15 6.99 -12.62
N TYR A 83 -6.41 6.62 -12.91
CA TYR A 83 -6.86 5.23 -12.91
C TYR A 83 -6.00 4.29 -13.78
N ASP A 84 -5.52 4.75 -14.92
CA ASP A 84 -4.62 3.95 -15.78
C ASP A 84 -3.27 3.65 -15.11
N LYS A 85 -2.78 4.53 -14.22
CA LYS A 85 -1.56 4.27 -13.42
C LYS A 85 -1.82 3.19 -12.37
N PHE A 86 -3.02 3.17 -11.79
CA PHE A 86 -3.44 2.09 -10.89
C PHE A 86 -3.51 0.74 -11.63
N LEU A 87 -4.02 0.72 -12.86
CA LEU A 87 -4.00 -0.49 -13.70
C LEU A 87 -2.58 -0.91 -14.08
N ALA A 88 -1.69 0.03 -14.40
CA ALA A 88 -0.29 -0.27 -14.68
C ALA A 88 0.44 -0.86 -13.47
N LEU A 89 0.15 -0.37 -12.26
CA LEU A 89 0.65 -0.95 -11.01
C LEU A 89 0.16 -2.39 -10.82
N ALA A 90 -1.13 -2.65 -11.07
CA ALA A 90 -1.68 -4.01 -11.00
C ALA A 90 -1.01 -4.93 -12.02
N LYS A 91 -0.73 -4.44 -13.22
CA LYS A 91 -0.06 -5.22 -14.27
C LYS A 91 1.37 -5.61 -13.92
N SER A 92 2.08 -4.82 -13.11
CA SER A 92 3.44 -5.17 -12.65
C SER A 92 3.45 -6.15 -11.47
N GLY A 93 2.30 -6.33 -10.82
CA GLY A 93 2.15 -7.18 -9.65
C GLY A 93 2.11 -8.67 -9.97
N ARG A 94 2.15 -9.48 -8.90
CA ARG A 94 2.02 -10.94 -8.98
C ARG A 94 1.02 -11.45 -7.95
N PRO A 95 0.21 -12.48 -8.29
CA PRO A 95 -0.74 -13.06 -7.35
C PRO A 95 -0.07 -13.58 -6.07
N ARG A 96 -0.74 -13.35 -4.94
CA ARG A 96 -0.32 -13.86 -3.62
C ARG A 96 -1.40 -14.73 -2.99
N LYS A 97 -0.97 -15.75 -2.25
CA LYS A 97 -1.87 -16.61 -1.49
C LYS A 97 -2.42 -15.84 -0.29
N ALA A 98 -3.72 -15.94 -0.06
CA ALA A 98 -4.32 -15.59 1.22
C ALA A 98 -4.15 -16.75 2.20
N GLY A 99 -4.18 -16.45 3.50
CA GLY A 99 -4.04 -17.44 4.56
C GLY A 99 -3.46 -16.86 5.84
N PRO A 100 -3.26 -17.71 6.85
CA PRO A 100 -2.58 -17.32 8.09
C PRO A 100 -1.20 -16.74 7.80
N VAL A 101 -0.84 -15.72 8.59
CA VAL A 101 0.42 -14.98 8.51
C VAL A 101 0.99 -14.82 9.90
N ASP A 102 2.31 -14.81 10.01
CA ASP A 102 2.98 -14.45 11.26
C ASP A 102 3.06 -12.92 11.37
N GLN A 103 2.16 -12.33 12.15
CA GLN A 103 2.15 -10.88 12.35
C GLN A 103 3.41 -10.36 13.07
N LYS A 104 4.10 -11.19 13.87
CA LYS A 104 5.37 -10.81 14.51
C LYS A 104 6.49 -10.75 13.48
N GLU A 105 6.49 -11.66 12.53
CA GLU A 105 7.42 -11.61 11.41
C GLU A 105 7.15 -10.39 10.53
N ASP A 106 5.87 -10.13 10.20
CA ASP A 106 5.48 -8.98 9.37
C ASP A 106 5.89 -7.63 9.98
N ILE A 107 5.65 -7.42 11.28
CA ILE A 107 6.09 -6.18 11.94
C ILE A 107 7.61 -6.09 11.99
N SER A 108 8.31 -7.20 12.21
CA SER A 108 9.79 -7.23 12.25
C SER A 108 10.39 -6.86 10.90
N LYS A 109 9.88 -7.45 9.80
CA LYS A 109 10.25 -7.10 8.42
C LYS A 109 9.94 -5.64 8.13
N SER A 110 8.76 -5.18 8.54
CA SER A 110 8.33 -3.81 8.29
C SER A 110 9.25 -2.78 8.94
N ILE A 111 9.60 -2.98 10.22
CA ILE A 111 10.55 -2.12 10.93
C ILE A 111 11.93 -2.16 10.26
N ALA A 112 12.40 -3.34 9.86
CA ALA A 112 13.70 -3.47 9.18
C ALA A 112 13.73 -2.70 7.86
N TYR A 113 12.69 -2.83 7.02
CA TYR A 113 12.57 -2.10 5.76
C TYR A 113 12.50 -0.58 5.99
N CYS A 114 11.64 -0.13 6.91
CA CYS A 114 11.52 1.29 7.25
C CYS A 114 12.88 1.89 7.66
N ARG A 115 13.66 1.18 8.47
CA ARG A 115 14.98 1.67 8.92
C ARG A 115 16.04 1.64 7.83
N LYS A 116 16.13 0.53 7.08
CA LYS A 116 17.23 0.28 6.14
C LYS A 116 17.02 0.92 4.78
N GLU A 117 15.79 0.87 4.28
CA GLU A 117 15.45 1.26 2.90
C GLU A 117 14.78 2.63 2.81
N LEU A 118 13.97 2.99 3.80
CA LEU A 118 13.24 4.27 3.82
C LEU A 118 13.92 5.34 4.68
N GLY A 119 14.95 4.98 5.45
CA GLY A 119 15.66 5.91 6.34
C GLY A 119 14.79 6.44 7.49
N LEU A 120 13.71 5.74 7.82
CA LEU A 120 12.77 6.12 8.89
C LEU A 120 13.23 5.59 10.25
N GLY A 121 12.83 6.29 11.30
CA GLY A 121 13.17 5.98 12.69
C GLY A 121 14.19 6.94 13.27
N ARG A 122 14.13 7.15 14.60
CA ARG A 122 15.15 7.96 15.30
C ARG A 122 16.49 7.23 15.26
N ARG A 123 17.53 8.01 14.96
CA ARG A 123 18.93 7.56 15.01
C ARG A 123 19.43 7.49 16.44
#